data_AF-A0A955G3J6-F1
#
_entry.id   AF-A0A955G3J6-F1
#
_cell.length_a   1.000
_cell.length_b   1.000
_cell.length_c   1.000
_cell.angle_alpha   90.00
_cell.angle_beta   90.00
_cell.angle_gamma   90.00
#
_symmetry.space_group_name_H-M   'P 1'
#
loop_
_entity.id
_entity.type
_entity.pdbx_description
1 polymer ?
#
loop_
_entity_poly.entity_id
_entity_poly.type
_entity_poly.pdbx_seq_one_letter_code
_entity_poly.pdbx_strand_id
1 'polypeptide(L)'
;RDAKELKANSGYQEHLSFEIASVGGRIQFYVWTPKSLQSFVEGQIYAQYPQVQIHAADEDYVTHERQHSVVYTSEIVLTEKEFLPIKTFQSFEVDPLAGITGTLAKLEDTDEEIWIQILVRPVRDDWHKAADAWIRSVKNGNLSLFSGGSGGAAKWFAGLFEALWSPPEQG
;
A
#
# COMPACT_ATOMS: atom_id res chain seq x y z
N ARG A 1 12.51 3.58 -12.00
CA ARG A 1 13.88 3.99 -12.41
C ARG A 1 14.14 3.68 -13.88
N ASP A 2 15.10 4.36 -14.51
CA ASP A 2 15.47 4.19 -15.92
C ASP A 2 16.15 2.82 -16.15
N ALA A 3 16.03 2.22 -17.35
CA ALA A 3 16.52 0.87 -17.63
C ALA A 3 18.05 0.73 -17.43
N LYS A 4 18.78 1.85 -17.54
CA LYS A 4 20.22 1.95 -17.29
C LYS A 4 20.58 1.73 -15.81
N GLU A 5 19.77 2.24 -14.88
CA GLU A 5 20.03 2.10 -13.44
C GLU A 5 19.69 0.70 -12.93
N LEU A 6 18.62 0.08 -13.45
CA LEU A 6 18.30 -1.32 -13.15
C LEU A 6 19.43 -2.24 -13.60
N LYS A 7 20.04 -1.98 -14.77
CA LYS A 7 21.20 -2.73 -15.25
C LYS A 7 22.44 -2.52 -14.39
N ALA A 8 22.62 -1.33 -13.81
CA ALA A 8 23.71 -1.05 -12.86
C ALA A 8 23.55 -1.78 -11.52
N ASN A 9 22.30 -2.02 -11.09
CA ASN A 9 21.98 -2.77 -9.87
C ASN A 9 21.65 -4.25 -10.13
N SER A 10 22.23 -4.85 -11.18
CA SER A 10 22.04 -6.27 -11.52
C SER A 10 20.57 -6.71 -11.69
N GLY A 11 19.70 -5.79 -12.09
CA GLY A 11 18.26 -6.01 -12.27
C GLY A 11 17.41 -5.84 -11.01
N TYR A 12 18.02 -5.65 -9.84
CA TYR A 12 17.29 -5.46 -8.59
C TYR A 12 16.92 -4.00 -8.38
N GLN A 13 15.63 -3.77 -8.14
CA GLN A 13 15.13 -2.47 -7.73
C GLN A 13 15.08 -2.41 -6.20
N GLU A 14 15.79 -1.44 -5.64
CA GLU A 14 15.64 -1.09 -4.22
C GLU A 14 14.17 -0.75 -3.95
N HIS A 15 13.65 -1.30 -2.87
CA HIS A 15 12.30 -1.10 -2.38
C HIS A 15 12.34 -0.89 -0.87
N LEU A 16 11.22 -0.48 -0.31
CA LEU A 16 10.95 -0.54 1.12
C LEU A 16 9.82 -1.56 1.31
N SER A 17 9.82 -2.24 2.43
CA SER A 17 8.70 -3.08 2.84
C SER A 17 8.18 -2.58 4.17
N PHE A 18 6.86 -2.41 4.27
CA PHE A 18 6.17 -2.17 5.53
C PHE A 18 5.28 -3.36 5.82
N GLU A 19 5.47 -3.97 6.99
CA GLU A 19 4.93 -5.29 7.29
C GLU A 19 4.24 -5.30 8.64
N ILE A 20 3.16 -6.07 8.72
CA ILE A 20 2.41 -6.35 9.94
C ILE A 20 2.30 -7.87 10.04
N ALA A 21 2.80 -8.45 11.13
CA ALA A 21 2.70 -9.88 11.37
C ALA A 21 1.99 -10.13 12.71
N SER A 22 1.05 -11.07 12.73
CA SER A 22 0.52 -11.66 13.96
C SER A 22 1.17 -13.02 14.14
N VAL A 23 2.05 -13.13 15.13
CA VAL A 23 2.80 -14.36 15.44
C VAL A 23 2.70 -14.62 16.93
N GLY A 24 2.25 -15.82 17.31
CA GLY A 24 2.05 -16.20 18.72
C GLY A 24 1.12 -15.24 19.47
N GLY A 25 0.07 -14.76 18.81
CA GLY A 25 -0.89 -13.81 19.37
C GLY A 25 -0.38 -12.38 19.57
N ARG A 26 0.77 -12.02 19.00
CA ARG A 26 1.32 -10.68 19.11
C ARG A 26 1.42 -10.03 17.74
N ILE A 27 0.83 -8.83 17.65
CA ILE A 27 0.96 -7.98 16.47
C ILE A 27 2.30 -7.26 16.55
N GLN A 28 3.13 -7.46 15.52
CA GLN A 28 4.44 -6.88 15.37
C GLN A 28 4.51 -6.12 14.04
N PHE A 29 5.20 -4.98 14.05
CA PHE A 29 5.39 -4.12 12.89
C PHE A 29 6.85 -4.19 12.46
N TYR A 30 7.10 -4.47 11.18
CA TYR A 30 8.44 -4.56 10.62
C TYR A 30 8.60 -3.59 9.45
N VAL A 31 9.84 -3.15 9.25
CA VAL A 31 10.23 -2.35 8.10
C VAL A 31 11.50 -2.93 7.52
N TRP A 32 11.43 -3.37 6.27
CA TRP A 32 12.62 -3.68 5.49
C TRP A 32 13.06 -2.45 4.71
N THR A 33 14.33 -2.08 4.84
CA THR A 33 14.90 -0.92 4.16
C THR A 33 16.38 -1.14 3.84
N PRO A 34 16.89 -0.66 2.69
CA PRO A 34 18.33 -0.59 2.44
C PRO A 34 19.05 0.19 3.54
N LYS A 35 20.26 -0.26 3.93
CA LYS A 35 21.05 0.41 4.98
C LYS A 35 21.30 1.90 4.71
N SER A 36 21.41 2.29 3.44
CA SER A 36 21.57 3.69 3.01
C SER A 36 20.35 4.56 3.32
N LEU A 37 19.15 3.97 3.40
CA LEU A 37 17.89 4.65 3.65
C LEU A 37 17.41 4.49 5.11
N GLN A 38 18.10 3.70 5.92
CA GLN A 38 17.71 3.39 7.30
C GLN A 38 17.42 4.65 8.12
N SER A 39 18.40 5.57 8.26
CA SER A 39 18.23 6.79 9.06
C SER A 39 17.13 7.71 8.53
N PHE A 40 16.89 7.72 7.22
CA PHE A 40 15.80 8.48 6.62
C PHE A 40 14.44 7.89 7.03
N VAL A 41 14.28 6.57 6.88
CA VAL A 41 13.04 5.86 7.23
C VAL A 41 12.74 5.97 8.73
N GLU A 42 13.75 5.74 9.59
CA GLU A 42 13.61 5.94 11.05
C GLU A 42 13.16 7.36 11.37
N GLY A 43 13.78 8.38 10.76
CA GLY A 43 13.40 9.78 10.95
C GLY A 43 11.97 10.09 10.54
N GLN A 44 11.47 9.51 9.43
CA GLN A 44 10.07 9.67 9.02
C GLN A 44 9.10 9.01 10.00
N ILE A 45 9.43 7.82 10.51
CA ILE A 45 8.62 7.11 11.50
C ILE A 45 8.58 7.92 12.81
N TYR A 46 9.71 8.42 13.29
CA TYR A 46 9.78 9.28 14.49
C TYR A 46 9.01 10.59 14.34
N ALA A 47 9.01 11.19 13.13
CA ALA A 47 8.25 12.41 12.88
C ALA A 47 6.74 12.21 13.09
N GLN A 48 6.22 11.03 12.70
CA GLN A 48 4.80 10.70 12.85
C GLN A 48 4.48 10.08 14.22
N TYR A 49 5.41 9.31 14.79
CA TYR A 49 5.27 8.59 16.06
C TYR A 49 6.47 8.86 16.99
N PRO A 50 6.55 10.03 17.66
CA PRO A 50 7.75 10.43 18.40
C PRO A 50 8.13 9.52 19.59
N GLN A 51 7.18 8.72 20.09
CA GLN A 51 7.37 7.83 21.25
C GLN A 51 7.67 6.39 20.85
N VAL A 52 7.74 6.08 19.55
CA VAL A 52 8.03 4.72 19.06
C VAL A 52 9.45 4.30 19.44
N GLN A 53 9.66 3.01 19.67
CA GLN A 53 11.00 2.44 19.85
C GLN A 53 11.28 1.52 18.67
N ILE A 54 12.34 1.82 17.93
CA ILE A 54 12.76 1.05 16.76
C ILE A 54 13.97 0.23 17.17
N HIS A 55 13.90 -1.07 16.91
CA HIS A 55 14.99 -2.01 17.14
C HIS A 55 15.28 -2.77 15.86
N ALA A 56 16.54 -3.15 15.65
CA ALA A 56 16.87 -4.09 14.59
C ALA A 56 16.25 -5.45 14.94
N ALA A 57 15.57 -6.07 13.97
CA ALA A 57 15.10 -7.44 14.12
C ALA A 57 16.30 -8.39 13.98
N ASP A 58 16.56 -9.18 15.01
CA ASP A 58 17.65 -10.17 15.01
C ASP A 58 17.35 -11.35 14.08
N GLU A 59 16.07 -11.71 13.96
CA GLU A 59 15.58 -12.79 13.11
C GLU A 59 14.35 -12.33 12.31
N ASP A 60 14.16 -12.95 11.15
CA ASP A 60 12.96 -12.77 10.33
C ASP A 60 11.77 -13.49 11.00
N TYR A 61 10.61 -12.84 11.08
CA TYR A 61 9.42 -13.44 11.69
C TYR A 61 8.95 -14.69 10.92
N VAL A 62 9.31 -14.81 9.63
CA VAL A 62 9.00 -15.96 8.76
C VAL A 62 9.93 -17.16 9.05
N THR A 63 10.95 -17.03 9.91
CA THR A 63 11.91 -18.12 10.18
C THR A 63 11.24 -19.41 10.66
N HIS A 64 10.06 -19.31 11.29
CA HIS A 64 9.25 -20.43 11.77
C HIS A 64 8.18 -20.91 10.77
N GLU A 65 8.09 -20.34 9.56
CA GLU A 65 7.07 -20.67 8.54
C GLU A 65 6.93 -22.18 8.30
N ARG A 66 8.07 -22.91 8.31
CA ARG A 66 8.10 -24.36 8.04
C ARG A 66 7.42 -25.20 9.12
N GLN A 67 7.03 -24.60 10.23
CA GLN A 67 6.24 -25.24 11.29
C GLN A 67 4.76 -25.30 10.91
N HIS A 68 4.31 -24.47 9.96
CA HIS A 68 2.95 -24.46 9.45
C HIS A 68 2.77 -25.47 8.32
N SER A 69 1.76 -26.32 8.45
CA SER A 69 1.46 -27.38 7.47
C SER A 69 0.80 -26.86 6.19
N VAL A 70 0.21 -25.67 6.24
CA VAL A 70 -0.55 -25.06 5.14
C VAL A 70 -0.28 -23.57 5.10
N VAL A 71 0.03 -23.03 3.92
CA VAL A 71 0.24 -21.60 3.68
C VAL A 71 -0.65 -21.15 2.53
N TYR A 72 -1.36 -20.05 2.73
CA TYR A 72 -2.13 -19.37 1.69
C TYR A 72 -1.59 -17.98 1.46
N THR A 73 -1.46 -17.58 0.20
CA THR A 73 -0.96 -16.25 -0.20
C THR A 73 -1.94 -15.60 -1.17
N SER A 74 -2.18 -14.30 -1.01
CA SER A 74 -2.97 -13.51 -1.96
C SER A 74 -2.32 -12.15 -2.18
N GLU A 75 -2.49 -11.63 -3.39
CA GLU A 75 -2.10 -10.26 -3.75
C GLU A 75 -3.36 -9.40 -3.86
N ILE A 76 -3.33 -8.21 -3.26
CA ILE A 76 -4.40 -7.21 -3.41
C ILE A 76 -3.96 -6.22 -4.48
N VAL A 77 -4.79 -6.05 -5.51
CA VAL A 77 -4.55 -5.12 -6.61
C VAL A 77 -5.66 -4.06 -6.67
N LEU A 78 -5.34 -2.92 -7.27
CA LEU A 78 -6.34 -1.87 -7.49
C LEU A 78 -7.40 -2.35 -8.49
N THR A 79 -8.67 -2.18 -8.13
CA THR A 79 -9.80 -2.43 -9.04
C THR A 79 -9.80 -1.44 -10.21
N GLU A 80 -9.36 -0.20 -9.96
CA GLU A 80 -9.35 0.90 -10.91
C GLU A 80 -7.93 1.31 -11.31
N LYS A 81 -7.83 2.27 -12.23
CA LYS A 81 -6.53 2.81 -12.66
C LYS A 81 -5.75 3.41 -11.49
N GLU A 82 -4.46 3.11 -11.45
CA GLU A 82 -3.48 3.61 -10.46
C GLU A 82 -3.35 5.14 -10.41
N PHE A 83 -3.87 5.85 -11.41
CA PHE A 83 -3.89 7.31 -11.45
C PHE A 83 -5.00 7.93 -10.59
N LEU A 84 -5.97 7.12 -10.14
CA LEU A 84 -7.03 7.60 -9.27
C LEU A 84 -6.53 7.61 -7.81
N PRO A 85 -6.90 8.64 -7.03
CA PRO A 85 -6.51 8.69 -5.64
C PRO A 85 -7.15 7.53 -4.86
N ILE A 86 -6.37 6.97 -3.95
CA ILE A 86 -6.88 6.13 -2.87
C ILE A 86 -7.22 7.03 -1.68
N LYS A 87 -8.20 6.62 -0.86
CA LYS A 87 -8.49 7.31 0.40
C LYS A 87 -7.25 7.28 1.29
N THR A 88 -6.84 8.43 1.82
CA THR A 88 -5.69 8.55 2.71
C THR A 88 -6.16 8.53 4.17
N PHE A 89 -5.24 8.30 5.12
CA PHE A 89 -5.57 8.20 6.55
C PHE A 89 -6.29 9.46 7.09
N GLN A 90 -6.03 10.64 6.52
CA GLN A 90 -6.70 11.90 6.89
C GLN A 90 -8.19 11.91 6.58
N SER A 91 -8.66 10.97 5.75
CA SER A 91 -10.06 10.80 5.39
C SER A 91 -10.80 9.81 6.29
N PHE A 92 -10.15 9.26 7.32
CA PHE A 92 -10.78 8.33 8.27
C PHE A 92 -11.05 9.03 9.60
N GLU A 93 -12.28 8.88 10.11
CA GLU A 93 -12.70 9.37 11.44
C GLU A 93 -12.09 8.54 12.59
N VAL A 94 -11.66 7.31 12.28
CA VAL A 94 -11.08 6.34 13.21
C VAL A 94 -9.74 5.83 12.68
N ASP A 95 -8.96 5.17 13.55
CA ASP A 95 -7.67 4.59 13.14
C ASP A 95 -7.86 3.64 11.93
N PRO A 96 -7.24 3.93 10.77
CA PRO A 96 -7.38 3.10 9.57
C PRO A 96 -6.86 1.68 9.75
N LEU A 97 -6.00 1.43 10.75
CA LEU A 97 -5.49 0.09 11.04
C LEU A 97 -6.38 -0.71 11.99
N ALA A 98 -7.37 -0.10 12.66
CA ALA A 98 -8.17 -0.77 13.69
C ALA A 98 -8.90 -2.02 13.17
N GLY A 99 -9.41 -2.00 11.94
CA GLY A 99 -10.06 -3.17 11.33
C GLY A 99 -9.09 -4.30 11.01
N ILE A 100 -7.85 -3.96 10.65
CA ILE A 100 -6.79 -4.92 10.37
C ILE A 100 -6.31 -5.53 11.70
N THR A 101 -5.89 -4.69 12.64
CA THR A 101 -5.35 -5.14 13.94
C THR A 101 -6.40 -5.88 14.77
N GLY A 102 -7.66 -5.46 14.73
CA GLY A 102 -8.75 -6.18 15.39
C GLY A 102 -9.02 -7.57 14.81
N THR A 103 -8.69 -7.81 13.53
CA THR A 103 -8.75 -9.14 12.93
C THR A 103 -7.54 -9.98 13.35
N LEU A 104 -6.34 -9.39 13.29
CA LEU A 104 -5.09 -10.04 13.68
C LEU A 104 -5.06 -10.46 15.15
N ALA A 105 -5.69 -9.69 16.05
CA ALA A 105 -5.79 -9.97 17.47
C ALA A 105 -6.68 -11.20 17.79
N LYS A 106 -7.57 -11.61 16.88
CA LYS A 106 -8.41 -12.82 17.10
C LYS A 106 -7.62 -14.12 17.07
N LEU A 107 -6.37 -14.07 16.59
CA LEU A 107 -5.48 -15.22 16.48
C LEU A 107 -4.71 -15.49 17.78
N GLU A 108 -4.95 -14.71 18.84
CA GLU A 108 -4.25 -14.81 20.13
C GLU A 108 -4.24 -16.22 20.74
N ASP A 109 -5.32 -16.98 20.55
CA ASP A 109 -5.49 -18.33 21.10
C ASP A 109 -5.27 -19.44 20.05
N THR A 110 -4.62 -19.11 18.93
CA THR A 110 -4.37 -20.05 17.83
C THR A 110 -2.89 -20.16 17.51
N ASP A 111 -2.49 -21.26 16.87
CA ASP A 111 -1.16 -21.40 16.26
C ASP A 111 -1.16 -20.87 14.82
N GLU A 112 -2.12 -20.01 14.46
CA GLU A 112 -2.23 -19.41 13.13
C GLU A 112 -1.45 -18.10 13.07
N GLU A 113 -0.88 -17.83 11.91
CA GLU A 113 -0.20 -16.58 11.63
C GLU A 113 -0.83 -15.88 10.43
N ILE A 114 -0.90 -14.55 10.50
CA ILE A 114 -1.26 -13.71 9.37
C ILE A 114 -0.20 -12.65 9.19
N TRP A 115 0.28 -12.52 7.96
CA TRP A 115 1.26 -11.52 7.56
C TRP A 115 0.69 -10.63 6.46
N ILE A 116 0.90 -9.33 6.61
CA ILE A 116 0.51 -8.32 5.63
C ILE A 116 1.78 -7.59 5.23
N GLN A 117 2.07 -7.56 3.93
CA GLN A 117 3.26 -6.93 3.38
C GLN A 117 2.86 -5.85 2.36
N ILE A 118 3.43 -4.65 2.53
CA ILE A 118 3.25 -3.51 1.64
C ILE A 118 4.61 -3.16 1.05
N LEU A 119 4.81 -3.48 -0.23
CA LEU A 119 6.05 -3.19 -0.95
C LEU A 119 5.96 -1.84 -1.65
N VAL A 120 6.90 -0.94 -1.32
CA VAL A 120 7.03 0.38 -1.92
C VAL A 120 8.27 0.40 -2.78
N ARG A 121 8.09 0.59 -4.09
CA ARG A 121 9.20 0.68 -5.05
C ARG A 121 9.09 1.94 -5.91
N PRO A 122 10.21 2.54 -6.32
CA PRO A 122 10.18 3.69 -7.21
C PRO A 122 9.48 3.36 -8.53
N VAL A 123 8.54 4.19 -8.96
CA VAL A 123 7.95 4.05 -10.30
C VAL A 123 8.94 4.57 -11.37
N ARG A 124 8.71 4.21 -12.64
CA ARG A 124 9.46 4.78 -13.76
C ARG A 124 8.96 6.19 -14.05
N ASP A 125 9.86 7.06 -14.52
CA ASP A 125 9.54 8.47 -14.80
C ASP A 125 8.53 8.65 -15.95
N ASP A 126 8.24 7.61 -16.74
CA ASP A 126 7.22 7.66 -17.79
C ASP A 126 5.78 7.45 -17.29
N TRP A 127 5.57 7.23 -15.99
CA TRP A 127 4.24 7.00 -15.38
C TRP A 127 3.22 8.10 -15.75
N HIS A 128 3.66 9.36 -15.76
CA HIS A 128 2.78 10.50 -16.05
C HIS A 128 2.25 10.47 -17.49
N LYS A 129 2.97 9.86 -18.44
CA LYS A 129 2.52 9.75 -19.84
C LYS A 129 1.29 8.86 -19.96
N ALA A 130 1.24 7.78 -19.16
CA ALA A 130 0.09 6.89 -19.11
C ALA A 130 -1.11 7.59 -18.45
N ALA A 131 -0.87 8.37 -17.40
CA ALA A 131 -1.89 9.22 -16.78
C ALA A 131 -2.45 10.25 -17.77
N ASP A 132 -1.59 10.97 -18.49
CA ASP A 132 -1.97 11.95 -19.51
C ASP A 132 -2.80 11.34 -20.63
N ALA A 133 -2.41 10.15 -21.11
CA ALA A 133 -3.15 9.43 -22.14
C ALA A 133 -4.56 9.04 -21.66
N TRP A 134 -4.68 8.57 -20.41
CA TRP A 134 -5.95 8.24 -19.79
C TRP A 134 -6.84 9.49 -19.59
N ILE A 135 -6.27 10.60 -19.12
CA ILE A 135 -6.99 11.88 -19.00
C ILE A 135 -7.51 12.34 -20.36
N ARG A 136 -6.71 12.22 -21.42
CA ARG A 136 -7.13 12.55 -22.78
C ARG A 136 -8.26 11.65 -23.28
N SER A 137 -8.22 10.34 -22.99
CA SER A 137 -9.32 9.45 -23.39
C SER A 137 -10.63 9.79 -22.67
N VAL A 138 -10.55 10.17 -21.39
CA VAL A 138 -11.71 10.62 -20.60
C VAL A 138 -12.27 11.93 -21.18
N LYS A 139 -11.41 12.92 -21.47
CA LYS A 139 -11.82 14.21 -22.04
C LYS A 139 -12.43 14.09 -23.45
N ASN A 140 -11.92 13.19 -24.27
CA ASN A 140 -12.37 13.02 -25.66
C ASN A 140 -13.63 12.13 -25.79
N GLY A 141 -14.25 11.74 -24.67
CA GLY A 141 -15.52 11.02 -24.68
C GLY A 141 -15.43 9.56 -25.12
N ASN A 142 -14.22 8.99 -25.24
CA ASN A 142 -14.04 7.60 -25.63
C ASN A 142 -14.13 6.69 -24.39
N LEU A 143 -15.32 6.64 -23.80
CA LEU A 143 -15.54 5.98 -22.52
C LEU A 143 -16.40 4.72 -22.71
N SER A 144 -15.78 3.68 -23.26
CA SER A 144 -16.27 2.30 -23.16
C SER A 144 -15.65 1.64 -21.92
N LEU A 145 -15.95 2.15 -20.72
CA LEU A 145 -15.41 1.56 -19.48
C LEU A 145 -16.41 0.68 -18.74
N PHE A 146 -17.72 0.73 -19.02
CA PHE A 146 -18.68 -0.25 -18.53
C PHE A 146 -19.84 -0.38 -19.53
N SER A 147 -20.21 -1.61 -19.89
CA SER A 147 -21.42 -1.90 -20.65
C SER A 147 -22.65 -1.58 -19.79
N GLY A 148 -23.13 -0.34 -19.84
CA GLY A 148 -24.32 0.06 -19.08
C GLY A 148 -24.61 1.55 -19.16
N GLY A 149 -25.17 2.00 -20.28
CA GLY A 149 -25.85 3.29 -20.42
C GLY A 149 -24.97 4.55 -20.33
N SER A 150 -25.02 5.37 -21.37
CA SER A 150 -24.29 6.64 -21.54
C SER A 150 -24.45 7.69 -20.42
N GLY A 151 -25.31 7.47 -19.42
CA GLY A 151 -25.53 8.38 -18.28
C GLY A 151 -24.83 8.00 -16.97
N GLY A 152 -24.39 6.75 -16.80
CA GLY A 152 -23.83 6.27 -15.53
C GLY A 152 -22.37 6.67 -15.31
N ALA A 153 -21.56 6.53 -16.36
CA ALA A 153 -20.13 6.79 -16.27
C ALA A 153 -19.82 8.28 -16.10
N ALA A 154 -20.52 9.18 -16.80
CA ALA A 154 -20.34 10.62 -16.65
C ALA A 154 -20.66 11.11 -15.22
N LYS A 155 -21.71 10.57 -14.59
CA LYS A 155 -22.05 10.86 -13.19
C LYS A 155 -21.01 10.33 -12.21
N TRP A 156 -20.48 9.12 -12.45
CA TRP A 156 -19.43 8.55 -11.61
C TRP A 156 -18.13 9.34 -11.71
N PHE A 157 -17.69 9.72 -12.92
CA PHE A 157 -16.51 10.56 -13.11
C PHE A 157 -16.69 11.96 -12.53
N ALA A 158 -17.87 12.58 -12.67
CA ALA A 158 -18.17 13.86 -12.04
C ALA A 158 -18.09 13.75 -10.50
N GLY A 159 -18.66 12.70 -9.92
CA GLY A 159 -18.57 12.45 -8.48
C GLY A 159 -17.14 12.16 -8.01
N LEU A 160 -16.31 11.52 -8.83
CA LEU A 160 -14.90 11.28 -8.51
C LEU A 160 -14.07 12.56 -8.54
N PHE A 161 -14.30 13.44 -9.53
CA PHE A 161 -13.67 14.76 -9.60
C PHE A 161 -14.14 15.69 -8.48
N GLU A 162 -15.43 15.65 -8.15
CA GLU A 162 -15.99 16.39 -7.02
C GLU A 162 -15.38 15.90 -5.71
N ALA A 163 -15.31 14.58 -5.47
CA ALA A 163 -14.64 14.01 -4.31
C ALA A 163 -13.14 14.32 -4.22
N LEU A 164 -12.49 14.63 -5.35
CA LEU A 164 -11.07 15.02 -5.42
C LEU A 164 -10.85 16.48 -5.04
N TRP A 165 -11.86 17.33 -5.18
CA TRP A 165 -11.80 18.78 -4.95
C TRP A 165 -12.57 19.24 -3.71
N SER A 166 -13.51 18.43 -3.25
CA SER A 166 -14.22 18.65 -2.00
C SER A 166 -13.27 18.44 -0.82
N PRO A 167 -13.21 19.39 0.13
CA PRO A 167 -12.51 19.16 1.39
C PRO A 167 -13.03 17.86 2.04
N PRO A 168 -12.19 17.09 2.74
CA PRO A 168 -12.70 15.98 3.54
C PRO A 168 -13.81 16.54 4.45
N GLU A 169 -15.00 15.95 4.36
CA GLU A 169 -16.10 16.33 5.25
C GLU A 169 -15.61 16.13 6.68
N GLN A 170 -15.75 17.18 7.51
CA GLN A 170 -15.37 17.12 8.92
C GLN A 170 -16.34 16.17 9.63
N GLY A 171 -15.92 14.92 9.81
CA GLY A 171 -16.44 14.00 10.82
C GLY A 171 -15.63 14.13 12.10
#